data_AF-A0A6A3WZM1-F1
#
_entry.id   AF-A0A6A3WZM1-F1
#
_cell.length_a   1.000
_cell.length_b   1.000
_cell.length_c   1.000
_cell.angle_alpha   90.00
_cell.angle_beta   90.00
_cell.angle_gamma   90.00
#
_symmetry.space_group_name_H-M   'P 1'
#
loop_
_entity.id
_entity.type
_entity.pdbx_description
1 polymer ?
#
loop_
_entity_poly.entity_id
_entity_poly.type
_entity_poly.pdbx_seq_one_letter_code
_entity_poly.pdbx_strand_id
1 'polypeptide(L)'
;MEGVHCDKHDCTIENVWWDDVCEDALSVKGGTASSVTTVTNCGARSASDKVVQHNGHGTVKINGFFAQEFGKLYRSCGTCGNIARTVTVENVYAIDPLVSLVTVNKNYGDKATLSNIRIKTSNGNSDVKVCQWSQGSKTPSNLGDGPSGKLCQYSESDIHINQK
;
A
#
# COMPACT_ATOMS: atom_id res chain seq x y z
N MET A 1 11.05 -15.65 -6.17
CA MET A 1 9.72 -16.30 -6.09
C MET A 1 8.74 -15.18 -5.79
N GLU A 2 7.73 -14.97 -6.63
CA GLU A 2 6.63 -14.04 -6.31
C GLU A 2 5.74 -14.66 -5.22
N GLY A 3 5.05 -13.83 -4.43
CA GLY A 3 4.15 -14.27 -3.37
C GLY A 3 2.80 -14.79 -3.89
N VAL A 4 1.72 -14.45 -3.18
CA VAL A 4 0.35 -14.85 -3.56
C VAL A 4 -0.17 -13.99 -4.71
N HIS A 5 -0.86 -14.61 -5.68
CA HIS A 5 -1.48 -13.89 -6.79
C HIS A 5 -3.00 -13.95 -6.77
N CYS A 6 -3.60 -12.79 -7.03
CA CYS A 6 -5.01 -12.62 -7.32
C CYS A 6 -5.18 -12.31 -8.80
N ASP A 7 -5.20 -13.37 -9.61
CA ASP A 7 -5.06 -13.26 -11.06
C ASP A 7 -6.33 -12.82 -11.79
N LYS A 8 -7.51 -13.20 -11.30
CA LYS A 8 -8.76 -13.08 -12.07
C LYS A 8 -9.71 -12.01 -11.54
N HIS A 9 -10.10 -12.10 -10.27
CA HIS A 9 -11.07 -11.21 -9.63
C HIS A 9 -10.87 -11.27 -8.11
N ASP A 10 -11.90 -10.85 -7.37
CA ASP A 10 -12.02 -10.81 -5.92
C ASP A 10 -11.27 -11.92 -5.20
N CYS A 11 -10.61 -11.53 -4.12
CA CYS A 11 -9.70 -12.36 -3.36
C CYS A 11 -9.81 -12.03 -1.88
N THR A 12 -9.64 -13.04 -1.04
CA THR A 12 -9.50 -12.86 0.40
C THR A 12 -8.21 -13.51 0.88
N ILE A 13 -7.34 -12.69 1.48
CA ILE A 13 -6.11 -13.11 2.12
C ILE A 13 -6.25 -12.81 3.60
N GLU A 14 -6.27 -13.86 4.42
CA GLU A 14 -6.59 -13.76 5.83
C GLU A 14 -5.59 -14.58 6.66
N ASN A 15 -5.09 -13.98 7.75
CA ASN A 15 -4.17 -14.63 8.70
C ASN A 15 -2.90 -15.19 8.02
N VAL A 16 -2.38 -14.50 7.00
CA VAL A 16 -1.16 -14.90 6.29
C VAL A 16 0.03 -14.10 6.78
N TRP A 17 1.16 -14.79 6.96
CA TRP A 17 2.43 -14.21 7.39
C TRP A 17 3.55 -14.50 6.40
N TRP A 18 4.27 -13.46 5.97
CA TRP A 18 5.44 -13.55 5.10
C TRP A 18 6.70 -13.10 5.86
N ASP A 19 7.61 -14.02 6.16
CA ASP A 19 8.83 -13.71 6.92
C ASP A 19 9.91 -13.00 6.10
N ASP A 20 9.99 -13.27 4.80
CA ASP A 20 10.99 -12.66 3.89
C ASP A 20 10.37 -12.50 2.50
N VAL A 21 10.19 -11.24 2.08
CA VAL A 21 9.52 -10.90 0.82
C VAL A 21 10.56 -10.60 -0.25
N CYS A 22 10.68 -11.51 -1.20
CA CYS A 22 11.65 -11.40 -2.30
C CYS A 22 11.33 -10.27 -3.28
N GLU A 23 10.15 -10.29 -3.92
CA GLU A 23 9.73 -9.26 -4.90
C GLU A 23 8.46 -8.53 -4.45
N ASP A 24 7.38 -9.28 -4.23
CA ASP A 24 6.18 -8.85 -3.52
C ASP A 24 5.48 -10.02 -2.81
N ALA A 25 4.76 -9.71 -1.73
CA ALA A 25 4.03 -10.69 -0.94
C ALA A 25 2.67 -11.03 -1.57
N LEU A 26 2.02 -10.02 -2.15
CA LEU A 26 0.72 -10.13 -2.81
C LEU A 26 0.68 -9.29 -4.08
N SER A 27 0.29 -9.92 -5.18
CA SER A 27 0.03 -9.26 -6.46
C SER A 27 -1.44 -9.41 -6.88
N VAL A 28 -2.14 -8.27 -7.02
CA VAL A 28 -3.52 -8.20 -7.54
C VAL A 28 -3.47 -7.85 -9.03
N LYS A 29 -3.68 -8.84 -9.90
CA LYS A 29 -3.42 -8.75 -11.36
C LYS A 29 -4.69 -8.52 -12.20
N GLY A 30 -5.83 -9.06 -11.80
CA GLY A 30 -7.09 -9.02 -12.57
C GLY A 30 -8.18 -8.11 -12.00
N GLY A 31 -9.43 -8.44 -12.31
CA GLY A 31 -10.63 -7.81 -11.74
C GLY A 31 -11.33 -6.81 -12.66
N THR A 32 -12.48 -6.34 -12.19
CA THR A 32 -13.23 -5.23 -12.78
C THR A 32 -13.20 -4.02 -11.84
N ALA A 33 -13.77 -2.88 -12.27
CA ALA A 33 -13.84 -1.70 -11.40
C ALA A 33 -14.60 -1.95 -10.08
N SER A 34 -15.49 -2.95 -10.03
CA SER A 34 -16.22 -3.34 -8.82
C SER A 34 -15.52 -4.44 -8.01
N SER A 35 -14.41 -4.99 -8.49
CA SER A 35 -13.70 -6.06 -7.80
C SER A 35 -13.13 -5.60 -6.47
N VAL A 36 -13.13 -6.50 -5.49
CA VAL A 36 -12.62 -6.23 -4.15
C VAL A 36 -11.67 -7.35 -3.72
N THR A 37 -10.43 -6.96 -3.42
CA THR A 37 -9.47 -7.82 -2.72
C THR A 37 -9.39 -7.40 -1.26
N THR A 38 -9.58 -8.33 -0.34
CA THR A 38 -9.47 -8.10 1.11
C THR A 38 -8.21 -8.76 1.66
N VAL A 39 -7.44 -7.99 2.43
CA VAL A 39 -6.22 -8.44 3.11
C VAL A 39 -6.42 -8.15 4.59
N THR A 40 -6.59 -9.18 5.41
CA THR A 40 -7.05 -9.05 6.80
C THR A 40 -6.17 -9.84 7.77
N ASN A 41 -5.78 -9.21 8.88
CA ASN A 41 -4.98 -9.83 9.94
C ASN A 41 -3.69 -10.48 9.44
N CYS A 42 -3.02 -9.82 8.49
CA CYS A 42 -1.82 -10.35 7.84
C CYS A 42 -0.56 -9.65 8.35
N GLY A 43 0.61 -10.20 8.02
CA GLY A 43 1.85 -9.47 8.23
C GLY A 43 3.00 -9.88 7.34
N ALA A 44 3.92 -8.94 7.11
CA ALA A 44 5.07 -9.15 6.25
C ALA A 44 6.34 -8.51 6.84
N ARG A 45 7.49 -9.12 6.57
CA ARG A 45 8.80 -8.57 6.91
C ARG A 45 9.74 -8.58 5.71
N SER A 46 10.77 -7.74 5.78
CA SER A 46 11.92 -7.76 4.88
C SER A 46 11.53 -7.65 3.40
N ALA A 47 10.69 -6.67 3.06
CA ALA A 47 10.17 -6.46 1.70
C ALA A 47 10.87 -5.29 1.00
N SER A 48 12.00 -5.55 0.33
CA SER A 48 12.87 -4.49 -0.20
C SER A 48 12.18 -3.43 -1.09
N ASP A 49 11.22 -3.82 -1.92
CA ASP A 49 10.46 -2.90 -2.80
C ASP A 49 9.03 -2.65 -2.31
N LYS A 50 8.19 -3.69 -2.28
CA LYS A 50 6.75 -3.57 -2.02
C LYS A 50 6.15 -4.85 -1.44
N VAL A 51 5.12 -4.71 -0.60
CA VAL A 51 4.38 -5.84 -0.01
C VAL A 51 3.18 -6.18 -0.87
N VAL A 52 2.30 -5.21 -1.14
CA VAL A 52 1.11 -5.38 -1.97
C VAL A 52 1.25 -4.59 -3.27
N GLN A 53 1.29 -5.30 -4.40
CA GLN A 53 1.30 -4.74 -5.75
C GLN A 53 -0.11 -4.83 -6.36
N HIS A 54 -0.71 -3.69 -6.69
CA HIS A 54 -2.04 -3.62 -7.31
C HIS A 54 -1.90 -3.24 -8.79
N ASN A 55 -1.92 -4.26 -9.66
CA ASN A 55 -1.82 -4.15 -11.11
C ASN A 55 -3.19 -4.04 -11.79
N GLY A 56 -4.18 -4.78 -11.28
CA GLY A 56 -5.51 -4.91 -11.87
C GLY A 56 -6.46 -3.75 -11.58
N HIS A 57 -7.75 -4.01 -11.77
CA HIS A 57 -8.83 -3.07 -11.46
C HIS A 57 -9.37 -3.29 -10.04
N GLY A 58 -10.06 -2.28 -9.53
CA GLY A 58 -10.92 -2.42 -8.36
C GLY A 58 -10.33 -1.82 -7.09
N THR A 59 -10.69 -2.43 -5.96
CA THR A 59 -10.37 -1.95 -4.61
C THR A 59 -9.58 -2.99 -3.83
N VAL A 60 -8.48 -2.57 -3.19
CA VAL A 60 -7.79 -3.36 -2.18
C VAL A 60 -8.14 -2.82 -0.80
N LYS A 61 -8.61 -3.68 0.09
CA LYS A 61 -8.89 -3.35 1.49
C LYS A 61 -7.89 -4.04 2.39
N ILE A 62 -7.01 -3.27 3.01
CA ILE A 62 -6.01 -3.75 3.98
C ILE A 62 -6.50 -3.37 5.37
N ASN A 63 -6.73 -4.36 6.24
CA ASN A 63 -7.21 -4.13 7.60
C ASN A 63 -6.48 -5.05 8.60
N GLY A 64 -5.84 -4.48 9.62
CA GLY A 64 -5.12 -5.28 10.61
C GLY A 64 -3.85 -5.86 9.99
N PHE A 65 -2.89 -5.00 9.62
CA PHE A 65 -1.66 -5.46 8.98
C PHE A 65 -0.43 -5.05 9.79
N PHE A 66 0.49 -6.00 9.99
CA PHE A 66 1.83 -5.72 10.51
C PHE A 66 2.86 -5.71 9.39
N ALA A 67 3.66 -4.67 9.26
CA ALA A 67 4.74 -4.62 8.28
C ALA A 67 6.04 -4.12 8.92
N GLN A 68 7.16 -4.77 8.66
CA GLN A 68 8.47 -4.35 9.16
C GLN A 68 9.52 -4.38 8.06
N GLU A 69 10.36 -3.34 7.99
CA GLU A 69 11.49 -3.23 7.05
C GLU A 69 11.04 -3.46 5.60
N PHE A 70 10.29 -2.50 5.07
CA PHE A 70 9.68 -2.63 3.75
C PHE A 70 9.79 -1.36 2.93
N GLY A 71 9.91 -1.47 1.61
CA GLY A 71 9.86 -0.33 0.70
C GLY A 71 8.50 0.37 0.75
N LYS A 72 7.45 -0.35 0.32
CA LYS A 72 6.05 0.14 0.25
C LYS A 72 5.08 -0.91 0.73
N LEU A 73 4.15 -0.58 1.64
CA LEU A 73 3.11 -1.54 2.02
C LEU A 73 2.15 -1.77 0.85
N TYR A 74 1.73 -0.70 0.19
CA TYR A 74 0.87 -0.77 -1.00
C TYR A 74 1.42 0.11 -2.13
N ARG A 75 1.43 -0.44 -3.35
CA ARG A 75 1.71 0.29 -4.58
C ARG A 75 0.63 0.04 -5.64
N SER A 76 -0.03 1.12 -6.06
CA SER A 76 -0.78 1.12 -7.33
C SER A 76 0.20 1.03 -8.49
N CYS A 77 0.02 0.13 -9.44
CA CYS A 77 0.98 -0.04 -10.52
C CYS A 77 1.11 1.23 -11.38
N GLY A 78 2.32 1.79 -11.46
CA GLY A 78 2.61 2.99 -12.23
C GLY A 78 2.74 2.76 -13.74
N THR A 79 2.98 1.52 -14.17
CA THR A 79 3.26 1.15 -15.57
C THR A 79 2.16 0.31 -16.22
N CYS A 80 1.18 -0.18 -15.45
CA CYS A 80 0.12 -1.09 -15.90
C CYS A 80 -1.05 -0.36 -16.60
N GLY A 81 -0.77 0.74 -17.28
CA GLY A 81 -1.77 1.54 -17.99
C GLY A 81 -2.61 2.46 -17.09
N ASN A 82 -3.48 3.24 -17.74
CA ASN A 82 -4.34 4.24 -17.11
C ASN A 82 -5.57 3.59 -16.46
N ILE A 83 -5.35 2.94 -15.32
CA ILE A 83 -6.37 2.27 -14.52
C ILE A 83 -6.46 2.98 -13.18
N ALA A 84 -7.64 3.50 -12.85
CA ALA A 84 -7.92 4.06 -11.53
C ALA A 84 -8.03 2.92 -10.50
N ARG A 85 -7.23 3.00 -9.44
CA ARG A 85 -7.22 2.01 -8.35
C ARG A 85 -7.58 2.64 -7.02
N THR A 86 -8.33 1.89 -6.22
CA THR A 86 -8.70 2.33 -4.88
C THR A 86 -8.03 1.46 -3.82
N VAL A 87 -7.60 2.07 -2.73
CA VAL A 87 -7.11 1.35 -1.54
C VAL A 87 -7.70 1.93 -0.27
N THR A 88 -8.10 1.06 0.65
CA THR A 88 -8.38 1.42 2.05
C THR A 88 -7.35 0.72 2.93
N VAL A 89 -6.73 1.47 3.85
CA VAL A 89 -5.71 0.94 4.75
C VAL A 89 -6.09 1.32 6.17
N GLU A 90 -6.39 0.32 6.99
CA GLU A 90 -6.93 0.50 8.33
C GLU A 90 -6.19 -0.36 9.34
N ASN A 91 -6.02 0.13 10.56
CA ASN A 91 -5.45 -0.64 11.68
C ASN A 91 -4.08 -1.26 11.33
N VAL A 92 -3.16 -0.45 10.80
CA VAL A 92 -1.83 -0.91 10.40
C VAL A 92 -0.79 -0.53 11.42
N TYR A 93 0.09 -1.48 11.75
CA TYR A 93 1.32 -1.20 12.48
C TYR A 93 2.54 -1.45 11.58
N ALA A 94 3.21 -0.36 11.21
CA ALA A 94 4.37 -0.37 10.34
C ALA A 94 5.64 -0.01 11.12
N ILE A 95 6.73 -0.74 10.86
CA ILE A 95 8.06 -0.48 11.41
C ILE A 95 9.03 -0.29 10.25
N ASP A 96 9.79 0.80 10.28
CA ASP A 96 10.86 1.11 9.32
C ASP A 96 10.44 1.00 7.83
N PRO A 97 9.44 1.79 7.38
CA PRO A 97 9.19 1.96 5.95
C PRO A 97 10.38 2.67 5.27
N LEU A 98 10.93 2.07 4.22
CA LEU A 98 12.10 2.56 3.49
C LEU A 98 11.73 3.61 2.43
N VAL A 99 10.49 3.58 1.91
CA VAL A 99 10.02 4.54 0.90
C VAL A 99 8.73 5.23 1.33
N SER A 100 7.65 4.48 1.54
CA SER A 100 6.34 5.04 1.92
C SER A 100 5.41 3.96 2.46
N LEU A 101 4.34 4.30 3.16
CA LEU A 101 3.30 3.31 3.46
C LEU A 101 2.48 2.98 2.19
N VAL A 102 1.88 3.99 1.58
CA VAL A 102 1.03 3.87 0.38
C VAL A 102 1.63 4.71 -0.75
N THR A 103 1.69 4.18 -1.97
CA THR A 103 1.96 4.99 -3.18
C THR A 103 0.85 4.84 -4.23
N VAL A 104 0.27 5.97 -4.63
CA VAL A 104 -0.83 6.09 -5.61
C VAL A 104 -0.44 6.94 -6.83
N ASN A 105 -1.16 6.78 -7.95
CA ASN A 105 -0.94 7.55 -9.18
C ASN A 105 -1.97 8.68 -9.31
N LYS A 106 -1.51 9.94 -9.27
CA LYS A 106 -2.36 11.13 -9.34
C LYS A 106 -3.11 11.23 -10.67
N ASN A 107 -2.42 10.98 -11.77
CA ASN A 107 -2.96 11.12 -13.13
C ASN A 107 -3.95 10.02 -13.54
N TYR A 108 -3.96 8.89 -12.84
CA TYR A 108 -4.91 7.80 -13.09
C TYR A 108 -6.18 7.91 -12.25
N GLY A 109 -6.27 8.92 -11.38
CA GLY A 109 -7.45 9.13 -10.53
C GLY A 109 -7.55 8.12 -9.38
N ASP A 110 -6.40 7.61 -8.92
CA ASP A 110 -6.33 6.71 -7.77
C ASP A 110 -6.90 7.38 -6.51
N LYS A 111 -7.32 6.54 -5.56
CA LYS A 111 -7.84 6.98 -4.27
C LYS A 111 -7.28 6.10 -3.16
N ALA A 112 -6.75 6.72 -2.13
CA ALA A 112 -6.38 6.07 -0.89
C ALA A 112 -7.18 6.67 0.27
N THR A 113 -7.63 5.81 1.17
CA THR A 113 -8.20 6.18 2.47
C THR A 113 -7.41 5.47 3.55
N LEU A 114 -6.92 6.21 4.55
CA LEU A 114 -6.11 5.67 5.63
C LEU A 114 -6.72 6.06 6.99
N SER A 115 -6.77 5.12 7.92
CA SER A 115 -7.23 5.36 9.29
C SER A 115 -6.51 4.46 10.29
N ASN A 116 -6.29 4.97 11.51
CA ASN A 116 -5.61 4.26 12.60
C ASN A 116 -4.30 3.57 12.17
N ILE A 117 -3.36 4.38 11.68
CA ILE A 117 -2.05 3.96 11.23
C ILE A 117 -1.03 4.29 12.30
N ARG A 118 -0.27 3.28 12.74
CA ARG A 118 0.87 3.46 13.63
C ARG A 118 2.15 3.16 12.89
N ILE A 119 3.11 4.08 12.95
CA ILE A 119 4.41 3.94 12.31
C ILE A 119 5.48 4.12 13.39
N LYS A 120 6.44 3.20 13.43
CA LYS A 120 7.64 3.32 14.24
C LYS A 120 8.86 3.34 13.33
N THR A 121 9.81 4.23 13.61
CA THR A 121 11.11 4.23 12.98
C THR A 121 12.18 4.00 14.04
N SER A 122 13.05 3.02 13.81
CA SER A 122 14.09 2.61 14.75
C SER A 122 15.15 3.70 14.95
N ASN A 123 15.32 4.57 13.97
CA ASN A 123 16.20 5.75 14.05
C ASN A 123 15.51 7.01 14.63
N GLY A 124 14.23 6.92 15.02
CA GLY A 124 13.46 8.04 15.55
C GLY A 124 13.05 9.10 14.52
N ASN A 125 13.25 8.86 13.23
CA ASN A 125 12.82 9.78 12.16
C ASN A 125 11.28 9.89 12.11
N SER A 126 10.75 11.10 12.16
CA SER A 126 9.31 11.36 12.00
C SER A 126 8.90 11.79 10.59
N ASP A 127 9.86 12.07 9.71
CA ASP A 127 9.61 12.36 8.30
C ASP A 127 9.40 11.06 7.53
N VAL A 128 8.17 10.55 7.57
CA VAL A 128 7.74 9.33 6.87
C VAL A 128 6.67 9.68 5.85
N LYS A 129 6.88 9.24 4.60
CA LYS A 129 5.90 9.40 3.53
C LYS A 129 4.75 8.43 3.72
N VAL A 130 3.68 8.88 4.38
CA VAL A 130 2.50 8.04 4.63
C VAL A 130 1.77 7.72 3.33
N CYS A 131 1.42 8.74 2.54
CA CYS A 131 0.78 8.57 1.25
C CYS A 131 1.55 9.35 0.18
N GLN A 132 2.33 8.64 -0.64
CA GLN A 132 3.08 9.21 -1.75
C GLN A 132 2.23 9.24 -3.02
N TRP A 133 2.13 10.39 -3.68
CA TRP A 133 1.54 10.52 -5.01
C TRP A 133 2.60 10.53 -6.11
N SER A 134 2.30 9.82 -7.20
CA SER A 134 3.19 9.65 -8.35
C SER A 134 2.46 9.95 -9.67
N GLN A 135 3.24 10.16 -10.74
CA GLN A 135 2.78 10.18 -12.11
C GLN A 135 2.98 8.78 -12.71
N GLY A 136 1.91 8.05 -13.00
CA GLY A 136 1.96 6.80 -13.75
C GLY A 136 2.32 7.05 -15.21
N SER A 137 3.26 6.26 -15.74
CA SER A 137 3.72 6.30 -17.13
C SER A 137 4.61 5.08 -17.42
N LYS A 138 5.29 5.03 -18.57
CA LYS A 138 6.35 4.03 -18.83
C LYS A 138 7.52 4.15 -17.84
N THR A 139 7.75 5.35 -17.30
CA THR A 139 8.80 5.67 -16.33
C THR A 139 8.18 6.50 -15.20
N PRO A 140 7.50 5.86 -14.23
CA PRO A 140 6.78 6.58 -13.18
C PRO A 140 7.70 7.49 -12.37
N SER A 141 7.19 8.65 -11.96
CA SER A 141 7.92 9.61 -11.14
C SER A 141 7.12 10.05 -9.92
N ASN A 142 7.80 10.45 -8.85
CA ASN A 142 7.15 10.94 -7.64
C ASN A 142 6.79 12.42 -7.80
N LEU A 143 5.62 12.81 -7.31
CA LEU A 143 5.12 14.19 -7.34
C LEU A 143 5.09 14.85 -5.95
N GLY A 144 5.30 14.07 -4.88
CA GLY A 144 5.39 14.52 -3.47
C GLY A 144 4.80 13.47 -2.53
N ASP A 145 4.21 13.91 -1.41
CA ASP A 145 3.47 13.05 -0.47
C ASP A 145 2.58 13.88 0.47
N GLY A 146 1.77 13.20 1.28
CA GLY A 146 0.90 13.81 2.30
C GLY A 146 -0.60 13.65 2.01
N PRO A 147 -1.48 14.23 2.86
CA PRO A 147 -2.91 14.31 2.60
C PRO A 147 -3.19 15.11 1.33
N SER A 148 -4.12 14.64 0.49
CA SER A 148 -4.41 15.26 -0.79
C SER A 148 -5.80 14.90 -1.31
N GLY A 149 -6.80 15.72 -0.97
CA GLY A 149 -8.17 15.62 -1.48
C GLY A 149 -8.67 14.17 -1.51
N LYS A 150 -9.13 13.69 -2.68
CA LYS A 150 -9.57 12.30 -2.88
C LYS A 150 -8.43 11.30 -3.09
N LEU A 151 -7.22 11.76 -3.41
CA LEU A 151 -6.08 10.92 -3.75
C LEU A 151 -5.49 10.25 -2.51
N CYS A 152 -5.33 11.01 -1.42
CA CYS A 152 -4.82 10.57 -0.14
C CYS A 152 -5.69 11.16 0.98
N GLN A 153 -6.64 10.38 1.47
CA GLN A 153 -7.65 10.80 2.45
C GLN A 153 -7.28 10.30 3.84
N TYR A 154 -6.76 11.20 4.67
CA TYR A 154 -6.53 10.99 6.09
C TYR A 154 -6.28 12.35 6.77
N SER A 155 -6.36 12.35 8.09
CA SER A 155 -6.07 13.50 8.96
C SER A 155 -4.88 13.21 9.87
N GLU A 156 -4.39 14.21 10.60
CA GLU A 156 -3.32 14.01 11.58
C GLU A 156 -3.69 13.00 12.67
N SER A 157 -4.96 12.94 13.07
CA SER A 157 -5.43 11.97 14.08
C SER A 157 -5.46 10.52 13.59
N ASP A 158 -5.35 10.29 12.28
CA ASP A 158 -5.30 8.94 11.71
C ASP A 158 -3.88 8.36 11.74
N ILE A 159 -2.85 9.19 11.92
CA ILE A 159 -1.45 8.79 11.75
C ILE A 159 -0.66 9.07 13.03
N HIS A 160 -0.07 8.02 13.59
CA HIS A 160 0.74 8.08 14.80
C HIS A 160 2.17 7.63 14.50
N ILE A 161 3.10 8.58 14.35
CA ILE A 161 4.52 8.29 14.09
C ILE A 161 5.33 8.42 15.38
N ASN A 162 6.03 7.36 15.78
CA ASN A 162 6.88 7.29 16.98
C ASN A 162 6.17 7.65 18.29
N GLN A 163 4.83 7.61 18.30
CA GLN A 163 4.05 7.82 19.50
C GLN A 163 4.12 6.57 20.39
N LYS A 164 4.15 6.80 21.70
CA LYS A 164 4.23 5.76 22.73
C LYS A 164 2.89 5.06 22.93
#